data_AF-A0A7C6TKQ7-F1
#
_entry.id   AF-A0A7C6TKQ7-F1
#
_cell.length_a   1.000
_cell.length_b   1.000
_cell.length_c   1.000
_cell.angle_alpha   90.00
_cell.angle_beta   90.00
_cell.angle_gamma   90.00
#
_symmetry.space_group_name_H-M   'P 1'
#
loop_
_entity.id
_entity.type
_entity.pdbx_description
1 polymer ?
#
loop_
_entity_poly.entity_id
_entity_poly.type
_entity_poly.pdbx_seq_one_letter_code
_entity_poly.pdbx_strand_id
1 'polypeptide(L)'
;PIALHTALDAQDAEVAVRVWALDVNSRSLETTAANARRLGLETINTVTAADVPEDLQFTAIRSNPPIRIGKEALHELLETWLPRLAPGGRADLVVSKNLGADSLQKWIAGMLGDGFEVVRTGSSKGFRVLTVERD
;
A
#
# COMPACT_ATOMS: atom_id res chain seq x y z
N PRO A 1 -0.06 9.10 -9.65
CA PRO A 1 0.05 8.61 -8.27
C PRO A 1 -0.74 7.29 -8.13
N ILE A 2 -0.29 6.33 -7.31
CA ILE A 2 -0.96 5.01 -7.16
C ILE A 2 -2.43 5.18 -6.71
N ALA A 3 -2.71 6.15 -5.84
CA ALA A 3 -4.07 6.48 -5.39
C ALA A 3 -4.99 6.93 -6.53
N LEU A 4 -4.52 7.82 -7.42
CA LEU A 4 -5.31 8.27 -8.58
C LEU A 4 -5.63 7.12 -9.53
N HIS A 5 -4.65 6.26 -9.82
CA HIS A 5 -4.84 5.10 -10.69
C HIS A 5 -5.91 4.16 -10.11
N THR A 6 -5.85 3.88 -8.80
CA THR A 6 -6.83 3.00 -8.14
C THR A 6 -8.25 3.58 -8.22
N ALA A 7 -8.40 4.89 -8.03
CA ALA A 7 -9.70 5.54 -8.13
C ALA A 7 -10.23 5.61 -9.57
N LEU A 8 -9.36 5.81 -10.57
CA LEU A 8 -9.71 5.77 -11.98
C LEU A 8 -10.16 4.35 -12.40
N ASP A 9 -9.38 3.32 -12.08
CA ASP A 9 -9.76 1.93 -12.38
C ASP A 9 -11.13 1.58 -11.80
N ALA A 10 -11.38 2.02 -10.56
CA ALA A 10 -12.65 1.78 -9.89
C ALA A 10 -13.80 2.57 -10.52
N GLN A 11 -13.57 3.80 -10.95
CA GLN A 11 -14.54 4.61 -11.69
C GLN A 11 -14.88 3.96 -13.03
N ASP A 12 -13.88 3.53 -13.80
CA ASP A 12 -14.05 2.85 -15.09
C ASP A 12 -14.78 1.51 -14.94
N ALA A 13 -14.56 0.79 -13.83
CA ALA A 13 -15.23 -0.46 -13.51
C ALA A 13 -16.60 -0.27 -12.81
N GLU A 14 -17.02 0.98 -12.57
CA GLU A 14 -18.24 1.33 -11.82
C GLU A 14 -18.31 0.70 -10.42
N VAL A 15 -17.16 0.55 -9.75
CA VAL A 15 -17.04 0.00 -8.41
C VAL A 15 -16.86 1.13 -7.39
N ALA A 16 -17.72 1.17 -6.37
CA ALA A 16 -17.58 2.10 -5.27
C ALA A 16 -16.35 1.74 -4.41
N VAL A 17 -15.39 2.66 -4.34
CA VAL A 17 -14.20 2.54 -3.48
C VAL A 17 -14.03 3.80 -2.65
N ARG A 18 -13.32 3.67 -1.53
CA ARG A 18 -12.79 4.81 -0.77
C ARG A 18 -11.28 4.64 -0.67
N VAL A 19 -10.54 5.61 -1.19
CA VAL A 19 -9.07 5.56 -1.23
C VAL A 19 -8.51 6.46 -0.14
N TRP A 20 -7.70 5.89 0.75
CA TRP A 20 -6.93 6.63 1.73
C TRP A 20 -5.52 6.84 1.17
N ALA A 21 -5.27 8.03 0.62
CA ALA A 21 -4.00 8.42 0.03
C ALA A 21 -3.07 8.97 1.12
N LEU A 22 -2.34 8.07 1.77
CA LEU A 22 -1.44 8.36 2.87
C LEU A 22 -0.06 8.84 2.40
N ASP A 23 0.42 9.95 2.95
CA ASP A 23 1.80 10.43 2.80
C ASP A 23 2.17 11.30 4.01
N VAL A 24 3.46 11.37 4.35
CA VAL A 24 4.00 12.27 5.38
C VAL A 24 4.32 13.66 4.82
N ASN A 25 4.49 13.77 3.50
CA ASN A 25 4.81 15.00 2.81
C ASN A 25 3.53 15.75 2.42
N SER A 26 3.26 16.86 3.10
CA SER A 26 2.11 17.73 2.82
C SER A 26 2.01 18.17 1.36
N ARG A 27 3.15 18.43 0.69
CA ARG A 27 3.17 18.80 -0.73
C ARG A 27 2.72 17.66 -1.64
N SER A 28 3.04 16.41 -1.28
CA SER A 28 2.54 15.22 -1.98
C SER A 28 1.02 15.08 -1.82
N LEU A 29 0.51 15.34 -0.62
CA LEU A 29 -0.93 15.33 -0.32
C LEU A 29 -1.66 16.41 -1.13
N GLU A 30 -1.20 17.66 -1.08
CA GLU A 30 -1.77 18.77 -1.85
C GLU A 30 -1.80 18.49 -3.35
N THR A 31 -0.69 17.97 -3.88
CA THR A 31 -0.57 17.60 -5.30
C THR A 31 -1.54 16.47 -5.67
N THR A 32 -1.70 15.49 -4.79
CA THR A 32 -2.64 14.37 -5.00
C THR A 32 -4.08 14.87 -4.99
N ALA A 33 -4.46 15.71 -4.03
CA ALA A 33 -5.79 16.29 -3.93
C ALA A 33 -6.12 17.20 -5.13
N ALA A 34 -5.17 18.02 -5.58
CA ALA A 34 -5.34 18.86 -6.77
C ALA A 34 -5.56 18.03 -8.04
N ASN A 35 -4.81 16.94 -8.22
CA ASN A 35 -5.00 16.05 -9.35
C ASN A 35 -6.32 15.28 -9.27
N ALA A 36 -6.74 14.83 -8.09
CA ALA A 36 -8.03 14.17 -7.89
C ALA A 36 -9.19 15.09 -8.30
N ARG A 37 -9.17 16.35 -7.85
CA ARG A 37 -10.16 17.37 -8.28
C ARG A 37 -10.19 17.58 -9.79
N ARG A 38 -9.02 17.68 -10.43
CA ARG A 38 -8.92 17.86 -11.90
C ARG A 38 -9.51 16.68 -12.68
N LEU A 39 -9.50 15.48 -12.08
CA LEU A 39 -10.04 14.26 -12.68
C LEU A 39 -11.48 13.96 -12.23
N GLY A 40 -12.10 14.79 -11.38
CA GLY A 40 -13.43 14.54 -10.83
C GLY A 40 -13.51 13.34 -9.88
N LEU A 41 -12.39 12.98 -9.24
CA LEU A 41 -12.30 11.84 -8.32
C LEU A 41 -12.62 12.28 -6.89
N GLU A 42 -13.85 12.02 -6.44
CA GLU A 42 -14.33 12.39 -5.10
C GLU A 42 -14.03 11.33 -4.01
N THR A 43 -13.58 10.14 -4.41
CA THR A 43 -13.38 8.99 -3.51
C THR A 43 -12.02 8.98 -2.81
N ILE A 44 -11.15 9.96 -3.08
CA ILE A 44 -9.79 10.03 -2.57
C ILE A 44 -9.72 10.97 -1.36
N ASN A 45 -9.33 10.42 -0.22
CA ASN A 45 -8.98 11.16 0.99
C ASN A 45 -7.47 11.23 1.12
N THR A 46 -6.87 12.40 0.95
CA THR A 46 -5.45 12.61 1.25
C THR A 46 -5.26 12.80 2.74
N VAL A 47 -4.42 11.96 3.35
CA VAL A 47 -4.34 11.83 4.81
C VAL A 47 -2.90 11.64 5.29
N THR A 48 -2.67 11.98 6.55
CA THR A 48 -1.52 11.50 7.31
C THR A 48 -1.87 10.21 8.05
N ALA A 49 -0.88 9.52 8.62
CA ALA A 49 -1.12 8.31 9.41
C ALA A 49 -2.07 8.56 10.61
N ALA A 50 -2.02 9.76 11.21
CA ALA A 50 -2.84 10.11 12.36
C ALA A 50 -4.33 10.30 12.02
N ASP A 51 -4.65 10.57 10.75
CA ASP A 51 -6.04 10.75 10.31
C ASP A 51 -6.74 9.42 10.03
N VAL A 52 -5.99 8.30 9.98
CA VAL A 52 -6.53 6.97 9.71
C VAL A 52 -6.91 6.29 11.03
N PRO A 53 -8.19 5.94 11.25
CA PRO A 53 -8.60 5.23 12.46
C PRO A 53 -7.80 3.93 12.67
N GLU A 54 -7.46 3.62 13.92
CA GLU A 54 -6.62 2.47 14.26
C GLU A 54 -7.27 1.12 13.92
N ASP A 55 -8.60 1.05 14.03
CA ASP A 55 -9.42 -0.13 13.76
C ASP A 55 -9.82 -0.28 12.29
N LEU A 56 -9.48 0.69 11.44
CA LEU A 56 -9.82 0.64 10.03
C LEU A 56 -9.04 -0.47 9.32
N GLN A 57 -9.78 -1.36 8.65
CA GLN A 57 -9.22 -2.41 7.81
C GLN A 57 -9.40 -2.08 6.32
N PHE A 58 -8.50 -2.62 5.49
CA PHE A 58 -8.43 -2.36 4.06
C PHE A 58 -8.60 -3.65 3.27
N THR A 59 -9.49 -3.64 2.29
CA THR A 59 -9.59 -4.73 1.30
C THR A 59 -8.42 -4.73 0.33
N ALA A 60 -7.77 -3.57 0.14
CA ALA A 60 -6.57 -3.44 -0.66
C ALA A 60 -5.57 -2.45 -0.06
N ILE A 61 -4.29 -2.81 -0.05
CA ILE A 61 -3.17 -1.90 0.28
C ILE A 61 -2.21 -1.89 -0.92
N ARG A 62 -1.83 -0.70 -1.41
CA ARG A 62 -0.85 -0.58 -2.50
C ARG A 62 0.26 0.35 -2.07
N SER A 63 1.50 -0.12 -2.09
CA SER A 63 2.63 0.68 -1.64
C SER A 63 3.89 0.46 -2.47
N ASN A 64 4.62 1.55 -2.67
CA ASN A 64 6.03 1.50 -3.06
C ASN A 64 6.81 2.03 -1.85
N PRO A 65 7.03 1.19 -0.82
CA PRO A 65 7.54 1.65 0.46
C PRO A 65 8.91 2.33 0.29
N PRO A 66 9.18 3.41 1.05
CA PRO A 66 10.40 4.17 0.89
C PRO A 66 11.62 3.30 1.21
N ILE A 67 12.59 3.29 0.29
CA ILE A 67 13.73 2.35 0.34
C ILE A 67 14.93 2.86 1.16
N ARG A 68 14.97 4.15 1.51
CA ARG A 68 16.12 4.80 2.19
C ARG A 68 15.86 5.19 3.65
N ILE A 69 14.86 4.59 4.29
CA ILE A 69 14.52 4.87 5.69
C ILE A 69 15.21 3.95 6.70
N GLY A 70 15.98 2.97 6.21
CA GLY A 70 16.58 1.93 7.05
C GLY A 70 15.64 0.74 7.23
N LYS A 71 16.21 -0.40 7.67
CA LYS A 71 15.48 -1.67 7.79
C LYS A 71 14.43 -1.64 8.89
N GLU A 72 14.77 -1.09 10.05
CA GLU A 72 13.89 -1.02 11.23
C GLU A 72 12.65 -0.17 10.95
N ALA A 73 12.80 1.04 10.44
CA ALA A 73 11.67 1.90 10.08
C ALA A 73 10.79 1.30 8.97
N LEU A 74 11.38 0.56 8.02
CA LEU A 74 10.61 -0.18 7.02
C LEU A 74 9.79 -1.30 7.66
N HIS A 75 10.39 -2.04 8.59
CA HIS A 75 9.71 -3.11 9.31
C HIS A 75 8.54 -2.55 10.14
N GLU A 76 8.77 -1.49 10.91
CA GLU A 76 7.74 -0.80 11.69
C GLU A 76 6.58 -0.32 10.82
N LEU A 77 6.88 0.25 9.64
CA LEU A 77 5.87 0.65 8.67
C LEU A 77 5.03 -0.55 8.23
N LEU A 78 5.66 -1.67 7.86
CA LEU A 78 4.95 -2.85 7.37
C LEU A 78 4.17 -3.56 8.48
N GLU A 79 4.72 -3.63 9.69
CA GLU A 79 4.04 -4.13 10.91
C GLU A 79 2.81 -3.28 11.26
N THR A 80 2.85 -1.97 11.02
CA THR A 80 1.72 -1.08 11.30
C THR A 80 0.55 -1.30 10.33
N TRP A 81 0.85 -1.53 9.05
CA TRP A 81 -0.15 -1.44 7.99
C TRP A 81 -0.62 -2.80 7.45
N LEU A 82 0.26 -3.80 7.31
CA LEU A 82 -0.12 -5.08 6.71
C LEU A 82 -1.14 -5.88 7.55
N PRO A 83 -1.06 -5.91 8.90
CA PRO A 83 -2.09 -6.57 9.72
C PRO A 83 -3.49 -5.95 9.57
N ARG A 84 -3.59 -4.73 9.03
CA ARG A 84 -4.85 -4.04 8.75
C ARG A 84 -5.51 -4.48 7.45
N LEU A 85 -4.97 -5.46 6.72
CA LEU A 85 -5.73 -6.10 5.65
C LEU A 85 -6.99 -6.75 6.23
N ALA A 86 -8.15 -6.48 5.63
CA ALA A 86 -9.37 -7.21 5.96
C ALA A 86 -9.25 -8.69 5.53
N PRO A 87 -10.02 -9.63 6.11
CA PRO A 87 -10.13 -10.99 5.57
C PRO A 87 -10.48 -10.99 4.08
N GLY A 88 -9.81 -11.83 3.29
CA GLY A 88 -9.87 -11.80 1.82
C GLY A 88 -9.20 -10.58 1.16
N GLY A 89 -8.51 -9.74 1.93
CA GLY A 89 -7.84 -8.54 1.47
C GLY A 89 -6.45 -8.80 0.90
N ARG A 90 -5.96 -7.86 0.09
CA ARG A 90 -4.68 -7.99 -0.63
C ARG A 90 -3.81 -6.75 -0.51
N ALA A 91 -2.51 -6.92 -0.21
CA ALA A 91 -1.52 -5.87 -0.36
C ALA A 91 -0.56 -6.15 -1.53
N ASP A 92 -0.25 -5.12 -2.32
CA ASP A 92 0.78 -5.19 -3.36
C ASP A 92 1.90 -4.17 -3.06
N LEU A 93 3.11 -4.69 -2.87
CA LEU A 93 4.30 -3.93 -2.50
C LEU A 93 5.34 -3.98 -3.62
N VAL A 94 5.71 -2.83 -4.17
CA VAL A 94 6.82 -2.72 -5.13
C VAL A 94 8.12 -2.48 -4.36
N VAL A 95 9.06 -3.43 -4.46
CA VAL A 95 10.33 -3.39 -3.71
C VAL A 95 11.54 -3.55 -4.63
N SER A 96 12.64 -2.90 -4.30
CA SER A 96 13.90 -3.05 -5.05
C SER A 96 14.54 -4.42 -4.74
N LYS A 97 15.08 -5.09 -5.78
CA LYS A 97 15.84 -6.35 -5.62
C LYS A 97 17.04 -6.18 -4.69
N ASN A 98 17.66 -5.01 -4.71
CA ASN A 98 18.83 -4.68 -3.90
C ASN A 98 18.51 -4.48 -2.42
N LEU A 99 17.22 -4.38 -2.07
CA LEU A 99 16.75 -4.26 -0.69
C LEU A 99 16.62 -5.63 0.00
N GLY A 100 17.15 -6.70 -0.61
CA GLY A 100 16.97 -8.05 -0.09
C GLY A 100 15.51 -8.48 -0.15
N ALA A 101 14.85 -8.31 -1.29
CA ALA A 101 13.43 -8.62 -1.46
C ALA A 101 13.04 -10.05 -1.01
N ASP A 102 13.95 -11.04 -1.11
CA ASP A 102 13.71 -12.39 -0.58
C ASP A 102 13.73 -12.43 0.96
N SER A 103 14.63 -11.66 1.59
CA SER A 103 14.65 -11.54 3.06
C SER A 103 13.45 -10.77 3.59
N LEU A 104 12.99 -9.74 2.86
CA LEU A 104 11.80 -8.99 3.21
C LEU A 104 10.55 -9.88 3.09
N GLN A 105 10.42 -10.66 2.02
CA GLN A 105 9.31 -11.61 1.86
C GLN A 105 9.23 -12.58 3.04
N LYS A 106 10.35 -13.22 3.40
CA LYS A 106 10.41 -14.16 4.54
C LYS A 106 10.08 -13.48 5.87
N TRP A 107 10.56 -12.25 6.06
CA TRP A 107 10.28 -11.49 7.27
C TRP A 107 8.79 -11.11 7.36
N ILE A 108 8.17 -10.63 6.29
CA ILE A 108 6.73 -10.31 6.27
C ILE A 108 5.92 -11.56 6.62
N ALA A 109 6.23 -12.71 6.00
CA ALA A 109 5.53 -13.97 6.27
C ALA A 109 5.67 -14.39 7.75
N GLY A 110 6.87 -14.29 8.32
CA GLY A 110 7.10 -14.60 9.74
C GLY A 110 6.44 -13.61 10.70
N MET A 111 6.34 -12.33 10.31
CA MET A 111 5.71 -11.29 11.11
C MET A 111 4.18 -11.43 11.15
N LEU A 112 3.56 -11.72 10.01
CA LEU A 112 2.11 -11.86 9.91
C LEU A 112 1.60 -13.21 10.45
N GLY A 113 2.41 -14.26 10.32
CA GLY A 113 2.08 -15.60 10.79
C GLY A 113 0.99 -16.29 9.96
N ASP A 114 0.28 -17.22 10.61
CA ASP A 114 -0.79 -17.98 9.97
C ASP A 114 -1.98 -17.09 9.59
N GLY A 115 -2.65 -17.39 8.48
CA GLY A 115 -3.75 -16.58 7.93
C GLY A 115 -3.31 -15.54 6.91
N PHE A 116 -2.01 -15.48 6.57
CA PHE A 116 -1.47 -14.63 5.53
C PHE A 116 -0.56 -15.41 4.58
N GLU A 117 -0.73 -15.18 3.28
CA GLU A 117 0.17 -15.68 2.25
C GLU A 117 1.02 -14.54 1.69
N VAL A 118 2.33 -14.75 1.55
CA VAL A 118 3.25 -13.76 0.96
C VAL A 118 3.98 -14.35 -0.24
N VAL A 119 3.58 -13.93 -1.43
CA VAL A 119 4.10 -14.43 -2.70
C VAL A 119 4.75 -13.33 -3.54
N ARG A 120 5.65 -13.75 -4.42
CA ARG A 120 6.23 -12.87 -5.44
C ARG A 120 5.42 -13.01 -6.73
N THR A 121 4.69 -11.97 -7.10
CA THR A 121 3.80 -11.96 -8.27
C THR A 121 4.41 -11.27 -9.49
N GLY A 122 5.46 -10.47 -9.31
CA GLY A 122 6.11 -9.75 -10.41
C GLY A 122 7.59 -9.49 -10.21
N SER A 123 8.33 -9.35 -11.32
CA SER A 123 9.74 -8.94 -11.33
C SER A 123 10.08 -8.24 -12.63
N SER A 124 10.57 -7.00 -12.56
CA SER A 124 10.98 -6.24 -13.74
C SER A 124 12.04 -5.20 -13.38
N LYS A 125 13.03 -4.98 -14.27
CA LYS A 125 14.01 -3.87 -14.22
C LYS A 125 14.57 -3.52 -12.82
N GLY A 126 14.95 -4.52 -12.03
CA GLY A 126 15.52 -4.30 -10.69
C GLY A 126 14.51 -4.18 -9.54
N PHE A 127 13.23 -4.35 -9.82
CA PHE A 127 12.13 -4.35 -8.84
C PHE A 127 11.42 -5.71 -8.81
N ARG A 128 10.72 -5.96 -7.71
CA ARG A 128 9.81 -7.09 -7.51
C ARG A 128 8.49 -6.57 -6.94
N VAL A 129 7.42 -7.28 -7.25
CA VAL A 129 6.13 -7.11 -6.59
C VAL A 129 5.99 -8.25 -5.60
N LEU A 130 5.87 -7.91 -4.32
CA LEU A 130 5.44 -8.82 -3.28
C LEU A 130 3.95 -8.59 -3.06
N THR A 131 3.20 -9.67 -3.08
CA THR A 131 1.78 -9.67 -2.77
C THR A 131 1.58 -10.36 -1.43
N VAL A 132 0.79 -9.74 -0.56
CA VAL A 132 0.31 -10.30 0.70
C VAL A 132 -1.19 -10.51 0.55
N GLU A 133 -1.68 -11.70 0.86
CA GLU A 133 -3.12 -11.99 0.90
C GLU A 133 -3.47 -12.45 2.30
N ARG A 134 -4.64 -12.03 2.79
CA ARG A 134 -5.20 -12.49 4.06
C ARG A 134 -6.34 -13.45 3.78
N ASP A 135 -6.34 -14.60 4.46
CA ASP A 135 -7.40 -15.60 4.38
C ASP A 135 -8.79 -15.04 4.75
#